data_AF-A0A7C1R1G4-F1
#
_entry.id   AF-A0A7C1R1G4-F1
#
_cell.length_a   1.000
_cell.length_b   1.000
_cell.length_c   1.000
_cell.angle_alpha   90.00
_cell.angle_beta   90.00
_cell.angle_gamma   90.00
#
_symmetry.space_group_name_H-M   'P 1'
#
loop_
_entity.id
_entity.type
_entity.pdbx_description
1 polymer ?
#
loop_
_entity_poly.entity_id
_entity_poly.type
_entity_poly.pdbx_seq_one_letter_code
_entity_poly.pdbx_strand_id
1 'polypeptide(L)'
;MTEHQHVHRHGNQVHEEHKVKDPVCGMSVEPQTAQHQSQHDDQTWYFCSSRCKSKFDENPEEYLDDKQKTQAPVTPGTMYTCPMHPEIRQPKPGDCPICGMGLEPEQVSLNDGPSEELRDMTRRFWIGLILALPVLILEMGGHLTGLDHMVPPQMSNWIQLVLATPVVVWCGWPFFVRGWKSIVSRNLNMFTLISIGTGVALIYSLVATLMPQIFPDAFRQADGSVAVYFEAAAVIVVLVLLGQVLDCLLYTS
;
A
#
# COMPACT_ATOMS: atom_id res chain seq x y z
N MET A 1 70.69 26.36 5.89
CA MET A 1 71.39 25.48 4.93
C MET A 1 71.51 24.13 5.60
N THR A 2 70.91 23.03 5.16
CA THR A 2 70.13 22.71 3.95
C THR A 2 69.67 21.26 4.18
N GLU A 3 68.45 20.91 3.73
CA GLU A 3 68.10 19.60 3.12
C GLU A 3 68.32 18.28 3.88
N HIS A 4 67.62 17.18 3.62
CA HIS A 4 66.27 16.83 3.16
C HIS A 4 66.23 15.28 3.30
N GLN A 5 65.04 14.71 3.11
CA GLN A 5 64.76 13.29 2.79
C GLN A 5 64.73 12.27 3.93
N HIS A 6 63.85 11.28 3.95
CA HIS A 6 62.55 11.03 3.32
C HIS A 6 62.02 9.80 4.06
N VAL A 7 60.80 9.86 4.59
CA VAL A 7 60.06 8.63 4.95
C VAL A 7 58.78 8.65 4.13
N HIS A 8 58.78 7.83 3.08
CA HIS A 8 57.59 7.52 2.30
C HIS A 8 56.63 6.72 3.17
N ARG A 9 55.50 7.33 3.55
CA ARG A 9 54.34 6.61 4.06
C ARG A 9 53.23 6.74 3.02
N HIS A 10 53.04 5.68 2.24
CA HIS A 10 51.82 5.48 1.46
C HIS A 10 50.66 5.28 2.44
N GLY A 11 50.04 6.38 2.85
CA GLY A 11 48.72 6.39 3.45
C GLY A 11 47.70 6.28 2.34
N ASN A 12 47.09 5.11 2.22
CA ASN A 12 45.87 4.88 1.44
C ASN A 12 44.76 5.75 2.04
N GLN A 13 44.64 7.00 1.57
CA GLN A 13 43.51 7.87 1.91
C GLN A 13 42.32 7.38 1.11
N VAL A 14 41.48 6.58 1.76
CA VAL A 14 40.10 6.36 1.34
C VAL A 14 39.45 7.74 1.35
N HIS A 15 39.15 8.25 0.16
CA HIS A 15 38.35 9.45 -0.03
C HIS A 15 37.01 9.27 0.70
N GLU A 16 36.81 10.00 1.80
CA GLU A 16 35.46 10.23 2.32
C GLU A 16 34.74 11.10 1.28
N GLU A 17 33.98 10.46 0.40
CA GLU A 17 33.01 11.11 -0.48
C GLU A 17 31.98 11.82 0.40
N HIS A 18 32.15 13.13 0.63
CA HIS A 18 31.11 13.98 1.20
C HIS A 18 29.93 14.08 0.24
N LYS A 19 29.03 13.10 0.28
CA LYS A 19 27.73 13.13 -0.38
C LYS A 19 26.83 14.10 0.39
N VAL A 20 26.39 15.16 -0.28
CA VAL A 20 25.48 16.17 0.28
C VAL A 20 24.04 15.76 -0.09
N LYS A 21 23.07 16.03 0.79
CA LYS A 21 21.67 15.68 0.50
C LYS A 21 20.99 16.79 -0.29
N ASP A 22 20.28 16.40 -1.34
CA ASP A 22 19.36 17.28 -2.06
C ASP A 22 18.24 17.75 -1.10
N PRO A 23 18.06 19.06 -0.90
CA PRO A 23 17.11 19.58 0.07
C PRO A 23 15.64 19.35 -0.34
N VAL A 24 15.35 19.15 -1.63
CA VAL A 24 13.99 18.98 -2.17
C VAL A 24 13.51 17.53 -2.06
N CYS A 25 14.36 16.56 -2.40
CA CYS A 25 13.97 15.14 -2.46
C CYS A 25 14.69 14.23 -1.45
N GLY A 26 15.74 14.73 -0.79
CA GLY A 26 16.55 13.96 0.17
C GLY A 26 17.53 12.98 -0.46
N MET A 27 17.66 12.95 -1.79
CA MET A 27 18.58 12.08 -2.52
C MET A 27 20.03 12.52 -2.29
N SER A 28 20.95 11.57 -2.16
CA SER A 28 22.38 11.88 -1.98
C SER A 28 23.00 12.30 -3.31
N VAL A 29 23.69 13.44 -3.31
CA VAL A 29 24.35 14.03 -4.48
C VAL A 29 25.82 14.21 -4.16
N GLU A 30 26.70 13.79 -5.06
CA GLU A 30 28.12 14.11 -4.98
C GLU A 30 28.36 15.54 -5.51
N PRO A 31 28.89 16.47 -4.70
CA PRO A 31 29.17 17.84 -5.12
C PRO A 31 30.12 17.95 -6.32
N GLN A 32 30.98 16.93 -6.54
CA GLN A 32 31.98 16.93 -7.61
C GLN A 32 31.42 16.51 -8.98
N THR A 33 30.28 15.80 -9.01
CA THR A 33 29.64 15.29 -10.23
C THR A 33 28.24 15.88 -10.48
N ALA A 34 27.78 16.75 -9.56
CA ALA A 34 26.47 17.39 -9.64
C ALA A 34 26.37 18.31 -10.86
N GLN A 35 25.50 17.94 -11.81
CA GLN A 35 25.19 18.77 -12.99
C GLN A 35 24.23 19.93 -12.67
N HIS A 36 23.57 19.88 -11.51
CA HIS A 36 22.51 20.81 -11.15
C HIS A 36 22.82 21.41 -9.78
N GLN A 37 23.10 22.72 -9.76
CA GLN A 37 23.43 23.48 -8.56
C GLN A 37 22.73 24.84 -8.58
N SER A 38 22.45 25.39 -7.39
CA SER A 38 21.88 26.72 -7.19
C SER A 38 22.57 27.41 -6.03
N GLN A 39 22.59 28.75 -6.03
CA GLN A 39 23.29 29.54 -5.01
C GLN A 39 22.26 30.35 -4.21
N HIS A 40 22.22 30.15 -2.89
CA HIS A 40 21.31 30.84 -1.98
C HIS A 40 22.01 31.12 -0.64
N ASP A 41 21.89 32.34 -0.10
CA ASP A 41 22.53 32.80 1.16
C ASP A 41 24.02 32.42 1.30
N ASP A 42 24.81 32.72 0.27
CA ASP A 42 26.26 32.42 0.20
C ASP A 42 26.63 30.92 0.32
N GLN A 43 25.65 30.01 0.17
CA GLN A 43 25.86 28.56 0.11
C GLN A 43 25.46 28.00 -1.26
N THR A 44 26.25 27.03 -1.74
CA THR A 44 25.96 26.29 -2.99
C THR A 44 25.19 25.02 -2.66
N TRP A 45 23.99 24.89 -3.21
CA TRP A 45 23.11 23.74 -3.05
C TRP A 45 23.18 22.84 -4.29
N TYR A 46 23.23 21.53 -4.07
CA TYR A 46 23.36 20.52 -5.12
C TYR A 46 22.10 19.66 -5.24
N PHE A 47 21.68 19.38 -6.47
CA PHE A 47 20.41 18.72 -6.77
C PHE A 47 20.60 17.47 -7.63
N CYS A 48 19.76 16.47 -7.43
CA CYS A 48 19.81 15.19 -8.15
C CYS A 48 19.27 15.30 -9.59
N SER A 49 18.47 16.32 -9.89
CA SER A 49 17.80 16.50 -11.18
C SER A 49 17.46 17.96 -11.45
N SER A 50 17.27 18.31 -12.73
CA SER A 50 16.80 19.63 -13.16
C SER A 50 15.46 20.01 -12.49
N ARG A 51 14.58 19.03 -12.26
CA ARG A 51 13.28 19.24 -11.59
C ARG A 51 13.42 19.65 -10.13
N CYS A 52 14.38 19.06 -9.39
CA CYS A 52 14.63 19.43 -8.00
C CYS A 52 15.25 20.83 -7.92
N LYS A 53 16.18 21.15 -8.84
CA LYS A 53 16.71 22.51 -8.97
C LYS A 53 15.61 23.54 -9.23
N SER A 54 14.72 23.31 -10.20
CA SER A 54 13.63 24.26 -10.51
C SER A 54 12.71 24.51 -9.32
N LYS A 55 12.35 23.48 -8.56
CA LYS A 55 11.51 23.63 -7.35
C LYS A 55 12.19 24.45 -6.26
N PHE A 56 13.50 24.25 -6.08
CA PHE A 56 14.28 25.03 -5.12
C PHE A 56 14.44 26.49 -5.57
N ASP A 57 14.66 26.72 -6.87
CA ASP A 57 14.77 28.08 -7.43
C ASP A 57 13.42 28.85 -7.34
N GLU A 58 12.29 28.14 -7.36
CA GLU A 58 10.94 28.72 -7.23
C GLU A 58 10.60 29.16 -5.80
N ASN A 59 10.90 28.33 -4.78
CA ASN A 59 10.63 28.64 -3.36
C ASN A 59 11.73 28.09 -2.45
N PRO A 60 12.91 28.73 -2.37
CA PRO A 60 14.05 28.21 -1.62
C PRO A 60 13.79 28.14 -0.10
N GLU A 61 13.09 29.13 0.46
CA GLU A 61 12.78 29.20 1.91
C GLU A 61 11.99 27.99 2.40
N GLU A 62 11.12 27.39 1.56
CA GLU A 62 10.33 26.20 1.89
C GLU A 62 11.21 24.96 2.18
N TYR A 63 12.40 24.89 1.58
CA TYR A 63 13.28 23.73 1.67
C TYR A 63 14.47 23.92 2.63
N LEU A 64 14.66 25.15 3.12
CA LEU A 64 15.78 25.53 4.01
C LEU A 64 15.40 25.45 5.50
N ASP A 65 14.11 25.40 5.84
CA ASP A 65 13.65 25.30 7.22
C ASP A 65 13.67 23.84 7.72
N ASP A 66 14.68 23.51 8.53
CA ASP A 66 14.99 22.15 9.05
C ASP A 66 13.92 21.60 10.04
N LYS A 67 12.82 22.32 10.23
CA LYS A 67 11.69 21.94 11.11
C LYS A 67 10.50 21.31 10.39
N GLN A 68 10.51 21.22 9.06
CA GLN A 68 9.35 20.72 8.28
C GLN A 68 9.62 19.45 7.44
N LYS A 69 10.68 18.68 7.72
CA LYS A 69 10.81 17.33 7.16
C LYS A 69 10.21 16.27 8.08
N THR A 70 8.89 16.25 8.20
CA THR A 70 8.02 15.06 8.35
C THR A 70 6.58 15.54 8.54
N GLN A 71 5.71 15.18 7.59
CA GLN A 71 4.26 15.44 7.49
C GLN A 71 3.89 16.60 6.56
N ALA A 72 3.03 16.25 5.61
CA ALA A 72 2.22 17.11 4.74
C ALA A 72 1.64 18.31 5.52
N PRO A 73 1.31 19.43 4.86
CA PRO A 73 0.93 20.67 5.53
C PRO A 73 -0.27 20.46 6.46
N VAL A 74 0.02 20.32 7.75
CA VAL A 74 -1.00 20.29 8.79
C VAL A 74 -1.34 21.74 9.08
N THR A 75 -2.50 22.19 8.63
CA THR A 75 -3.02 23.49 9.06
C THR A 75 -3.15 23.45 10.59
N PRO A 76 -2.51 24.35 11.35
CA PRO A 76 -2.67 24.41 12.80
C PRO A 76 -4.14 24.73 13.11
N GLY A 77 -4.94 23.72 13.44
CA GLY A 77 -6.37 23.88 13.75
C GLY A 77 -7.34 22.88 13.11
N THR A 78 -6.90 22.00 12.21
CA THR A 78 -7.78 20.95 11.66
C THR A 78 -8.06 19.88 12.72
N MET A 79 -9.28 19.88 13.25
CA MET A 79 -9.77 18.82 14.14
C MET A 79 -10.12 17.59 13.31
N TYR A 80 -9.76 16.39 13.76
CA TYR A 80 -10.07 15.12 13.10
C TYR A 80 -11.14 14.38 13.91
N THR A 81 -12.14 13.81 13.23
CA THR A 81 -13.31 13.17 13.84
C THR A 81 -13.59 11.77 13.29
N CYS A 82 -14.14 10.85 14.10
CA CYS A 82 -14.61 9.55 13.60
C CYS A 82 -16.00 9.76 13.00
N PRO A 83 -16.26 9.38 11.74
CA PRO A 83 -17.57 9.55 11.11
C PRO A 83 -18.71 8.83 11.85
N MET A 84 -18.39 7.79 12.63
CA MET A 84 -19.35 7.07 13.49
C MET A 84 -19.41 7.57 14.93
N HIS A 85 -18.41 8.31 15.40
CA HIS A 85 -18.33 8.84 16.77
C HIS A 85 -17.91 10.31 16.71
N PRO A 86 -18.83 11.21 16.31
CA PRO A 86 -18.54 12.64 16.12
C PRO A 86 -18.13 13.37 17.42
N GLU A 87 -18.31 12.71 18.56
CA GLU A 87 -17.86 13.14 19.89
C GLU A 87 -16.32 13.05 20.04
N ILE A 88 -15.65 12.23 19.24
CA ILE A 88 -14.20 12.12 19.23
C ILE A 88 -13.62 13.15 18.28
N ARG A 89 -12.99 14.19 18.83
CA ARG A 89 -12.28 15.22 18.07
C ARG A 89 -10.82 15.29 18.53
N GLN A 90 -9.89 15.03 17.62
CA GLN A 90 -8.47 15.03 17.94
C GLN A 90 -7.70 16.01 17.06
N PRO A 91 -6.68 16.71 17.58
CA PRO A 91 -5.87 17.64 16.80
C PRO A 91 -4.84 16.94 15.91
N LYS A 92 -4.86 15.60 15.83
CA LYS A 92 -3.90 14.78 15.09
C LYS A 92 -4.64 13.70 14.30
N PRO A 93 -4.16 13.34 13.09
CA PRO A 93 -4.63 12.16 12.39
C PRO A 93 -4.26 10.90 13.19
N GLY A 94 -5.14 9.90 13.15
CA GLY A 94 -4.97 8.67 13.92
C GLY A 94 -6.18 7.77 13.82
N ASP A 95 -6.15 6.64 14.52
CA ASP A 95 -7.32 5.79 14.65
C ASP A 95 -8.22 6.28 15.78
N CYS A 96 -9.52 6.21 15.58
CA CYS A 96 -10.47 6.48 16.62
C CYS A 96 -10.34 5.47 17.77
N PRO A 97 -10.24 5.93 19.03
CA PRO A 97 -10.09 5.07 20.20
C PRO A 97 -11.33 4.22 20.49
N ILE A 98 -12.47 4.54 19.88
CA ILE A 98 -13.73 3.79 20.00
C ILE A 98 -13.89 2.84 18.81
N CYS A 99 -14.00 3.40 17.60
CA CYS A 99 -14.38 2.65 16.40
C CYS A 99 -13.19 1.97 15.70
N GLY A 100 -11.95 2.42 15.97
CA GLY A 100 -10.76 1.96 15.25
C GLY A 100 -10.71 2.37 13.77
N MET A 101 -11.66 3.19 13.30
CA MET A 101 -11.58 3.80 11.96
C MET A 101 -10.63 5.00 11.99
N GLY A 102 -10.02 5.30 10.84
CA GLY A 102 -9.24 6.52 10.68
C GLY A 102 -10.08 7.74 11.03
N LEU A 103 -9.49 8.70 11.73
CA LEU A 103 -10.11 9.99 11.97
C LEU A 103 -9.99 10.82 10.69
N GLU A 104 -11.13 11.26 10.18
CA GLU A 104 -11.22 12.16 9.02
C GLU A 104 -11.11 13.61 9.50
N PRO A 105 -10.44 14.51 8.77
CA PRO A 105 -10.46 15.93 9.11
C PRO A 105 -11.90 16.48 9.08
N GLU A 106 -12.32 17.13 10.17
CA GLU A 106 -13.64 17.76 10.36
C GLU A 106 -13.86 18.89 9.34
N GLN A 107 -12.79 19.48 8.82
CA GLN A 107 -12.83 20.43 7.72
C GLN A 107 -12.33 19.75 6.46
N VAL A 108 -13.19 19.71 5.43
CA VAL A 108 -12.82 19.37 4.05
C VAL A 108 -11.74 20.37 3.62
N SER A 109 -10.47 19.96 3.62
CA SER A 109 -9.40 20.76 3.03
C SER A 109 -9.61 20.76 1.52
N LEU A 110 -10.27 21.80 1.02
CA LEU A 110 -10.44 22.08 -0.42
C LEU A 110 -9.12 22.27 -1.20
N ASN A 111 -7.96 22.05 -0.56
CA ASN A 111 -6.62 22.22 -1.11
C ASN A 111 -5.72 20.98 -1.05
N ASP A 112 -6.17 19.84 -0.52
CA ASP A 112 -5.46 18.57 -0.70
C ASP A 112 -6.03 17.87 -1.95
N GLY A 113 -5.33 18.00 -3.08
CA GLY A 113 -5.77 17.40 -4.33
C GLY A 113 -5.94 15.87 -4.21
N PRO A 114 -6.79 15.23 -5.04
CA PRO A 114 -7.29 13.86 -4.84
C PRO A 114 -6.27 12.73 -5.07
N SER A 115 -4.96 12.96 -4.92
CA SER A 115 -4.03 12.28 -5.80
C SER A 115 -3.27 11.08 -5.22
N GLU A 116 -3.02 10.93 -3.92
CA GLU A 116 -2.22 9.77 -3.45
C GLU A 116 -3.06 8.61 -2.90
N GLU A 117 -4.01 8.88 -2.01
CA GLU A 117 -4.87 7.83 -1.42
C GLU A 117 -5.80 7.20 -2.47
N LEU A 118 -6.39 8.03 -3.35
CA LEU A 118 -7.23 7.54 -4.44
C LEU A 118 -6.43 6.71 -5.45
N ARG A 119 -5.19 7.12 -5.75
CA ARG A 119 -4.33 6.38 -6.69
C ARG A 119 -3.89 5.04 -6.09
N ASP A 120 -3.60 4.98 -4.79
CA ASP A 120 -3.25 3.71 -4.12
C ASP A 120 -4.45 2.75 -4.12
N MET A 121 -5.64 3.22 -3.71
CA MET A 121 -6.85 2.39 -3.71
C MET A 121 -7.26 1.96 -5.12
N THR A 122 -7.20 2.87 -6.10
CA THR A 122 -7.51 2.55 -7.51
C THR A 122 -6.50 1.57 -8.10
N ARG A 123 -5.22 1.68 -7.77
CA ARG A 123 -4.19 0.73 -8.20
C ARG A 123 -4.45 -0.66 -7.60
N ARG A 124 -4.75 -0.75 -6.30
CA ARG A 124 -5.07 -2.02 -5.64
C ARG A 124 -6.34 -2.65 -6.22
N PHE A 125 -7.34 -1.84 -6.54
CA PHE A 125 -8.55 -2.28 -7.24
C PHE A 125 -8.21 -2.87 -8.61
N TRP A 126 -7.47 -2.16 -9.46
CA TRP A 126 -7.13 -2.64 -10.81
C TRP A 126 -6.26 -3.90 -10.78
N ILE A 127 -5.26 -3.96 -9.89
CA ILE A 127 -4.44 -5.16 -9.71
C ILE A 127 -5.31 -6.33 -9.22
N GLY A 128 -6.17 -6.08 -8.22
CA GLY A 128 -7.09 -7.09 -7.70
C GLY A 128 -8.06 -7.60 -8.77
N LEU A 129 -8.62 -6.71 -9.60
CA LEU A 129 -9.52 -7.04 -10.69
C LEU A 129 -8.84 -7.91 -11.75
N ILE A 130 -7.62 -7.54 -12.17
CA ILE A 130 -6.85 -8.30 -13.17
C ILE A 130 -6.53 -9.72 -12.65
N LEU A 131 -6.26 -9.88 -11.36
CA LEU A 131 -5.96 -11.17 -10.76
C LEU A 131 -7.22 -11.99 -10.45
N ALA A 132 -8.32 -11.35 -10.05
CA ALA A 132 -9.59 -12.03 -9.74
C ALA A 132 -10.34 -12.49 -10.99
N LEU A 133 -10.15 -11.79 -12.12
CA LEU A 133 -10.85 -12.12 -13.37
C LEU A 133 -10.51 -13.53 -13.89
N PRO A 134 -9.23 -13.95 -13.99
CA PRO A 134 -8.88 -15.33 -14.31
C PRO A 134 -9.43 -16.35 -13.32
N VAL A 135 -9.45 -16.04 -12.02
CA VAL A 135 -10.01 -16.93 -10.98
C VAL A 135 -11.50 -17.16 -11.23
N LEU A 136 -12.24 -16.08 -11.52
CA LEU A 136 -13.67 -16.14 -11.83
C LEU A 136 -13.94 -16.93 -13.12
N ILE A 137 -13.11 -16.73 -14.15
CA ILE A 137 -13.21 -17.48 -15.41
C ILE A 137 -12.91 -18.96 -15.19
N LEU A 138 -11.94 -19.33 -14.36
CA LEU A 138 -11.62 -20.73 -14.11
C LEU A 138 -12.76 -21.46 -13.38
N GLU A 139 -13.34 -20.84 -12.35
CA GLU A 139 -14.41 -21.47 -11.57
C GLU A 139 -15.73 -21.54 -12.34
N MET A 140 -16.16 -20.42 -12.94
CA MET A 140 -17.40 -20.40 -13.74
C MET A 140 -17.24 -21.08 -15.10
N GLY A 141 -16.04 -21.04 -15.67
CA GLY A 141 -15.73 -21.62 -16.97
C GLY A 141 -15.67 -23.14 -16.97
N GLY A 142 -15.25 -23.78 -15.87
CA GLY A 142 -15.31 -25.24 -15.72
C GLY A 142 -16.71 -25.78 -16.00
N HIS A 143 -17.71 -25.23 -15.33
CA HIS A 143 -19.11 -25.64 -15.49
C HIS A 143 -19.77 -25.23 -16.82
N LEU A 144 -19.38 -24.09 -17.42
CA LEU A 144 -20.07 -23.55 -18.60
C LEU A 144 -19.46 -24.01 -19.94
N THR A 145 -18.15 -24.27 -19.99
CA THR A 145 -17.43 -24.52 -21.25
C THR A 145 -16.94 -25.96 -21.41
N GLY A 146 -17.20 -26.83 -20.43
CA GLY A 146 -16.73 -28.21 -20.44
C GLY A 146 -15.20 -28.31 -20.38
N LEU A 147 -14.51 -27.27 -19.88
CA LEU A 147 -13.04 -27.23 -19.71
C LEU A 147 -12.51 -28.30 -18.75
N ASP A 148 -13.39 -29.06 -18.08
CA ASP A 148 -13.07 -30.22 -17.23
C ASP A 148 -12.18 -31.27 -17.96
N HIS A 149 -12.19 -31.29 -19.29
CA HIS A 149 -11.31 -32.17 -20.09
C HIS A 149 -9.92 -31.58 -20.36
N MET A 150 -9.72 -30.26 -20.27
CA MET A 150 -8.43 -29.61 -20.55
C MET A 150 -7.66 -29.26 -19.28
N VAL A 151 -8.34 -29.03 -18.16
CA VAL A 151 -7.71 -28.70 -16.87
C VAL A 151 -8.31 -29.59 -15.78
N PRO A 152 -7.53 -30.51 -15.18
CA PRO A 152 -7.98 -31.29 -14.04
C PRO A 152 -8.43 -30.37 -12.89
N PRO A 153 -9.54 -30.69 -12.20
CA PRO A 153 -10.05 -29.90 -11.08
C PRO A 153 -8.98 -29.56 -10.04
N GLN A 154 -8.09 -30.51 -9.74
CA GLN A 154 -7.00 -30.28 -8.79
C GLN A 154 -5.99 -29.22 -9.27
N MET A 155 -5.70 -29.15 -10.57
CA MET A 155 -4.80 -28.14 -11.13
C MET A 155 -5.44 -26.76 -11.14
N SER A 156 -6.76 -26.68 -11.40
CA SER A 156 -7.54 -25.43 -11.29
C SER A 156 -7.44 -24.87 -9.87
N ASN A 157 -7.66 -25.70 -8.84
CA ASN A 157 -7.58 -25.27 -7.44
C ASN A 157 -6.21 -24.69 -7.08
N TRP A 158 -5.11 -25.28 -7.58
CA TRP A 158 -3.77 -24.74 -7.37
C TRP A 158 -3.55 -23.39 -8.03
N ILE A 159 -4.03 -23.22 -9.27
CA ILE A 159 -3.94 -21.95 -9.99
C ILE A 159 -4.74 -20.87 -9.26
N GLN A 160 -5.97 -21.21 -8.83
CA GLN A 160 -6.82 -20.30 -8.07
C GLN A 160 -6.20 -19.92 -6.72
N LEU A 161 -5.59 -20.87 -6.00
CA LEU A 161 -4.87 -20.59 -4.76
C LEU A 161 -3.77 -19.54 -5.01
N VAL A 162 -2.94 -19.73 -6.03
CA VAL A 162 -1.82 -18.83 -6.34
C VAL A 162 -2.29 -17.44 -6.74
N LEU A 163 -3.41 -17.33 -7.48
CA LEU A 163 -3.95 -16.05 -7.94
C LEU A 163 -4.80 -15.32 -6.89
N ALA A 164 -5.63 -16.04 -6.15
CA ALA A 164 -6.52 -15.46 -5.15
C ALA A 164 -5.79 -15.06 -3.87
N THR A 165 -4.74 -15.77 -3.48
CA THR A 165 -3.95 -15.44 -2.28
C THR A 165 -3.42 -13.99 -2.29
N PRO A 166 -2.72 -13.50 -3.34
CA PRO A 166 -2.28 -12.11 -3.37
C PRO A 166 -3.46 -11.13 -3.41
N VAL A 167 -4.58 -11.47 -4.06
CA VAL A 167 -5.77 -10.59 -4.05
C VAL A 167 -6.30 -10.43 -2.61
N VAL A 168 -6.49 -11.52 -1.89
CA VAL A 168 -7.04 -11.46 -0.53
C VAL A 168 -6.03 -10.89 0.46
N VAL A 169 -4.77 -11.33 0.40
CA VAL A 169 -3.75 -10.95 1.39
C VAL A 169 -3.18 -9.56 1.12
N TRP A 170 -2.85 -9.21 -0.13
CA TRP A 170 -2.29 -7.89 -0.47
C TRP A 170 -3.39 -6.85 -0.65
N CYS A 171 -4.30 -7.07 -1.60
CA CYS A 171 -5.33 -6.07 -1.90
C CYS A 171 -6.32 -5.92 -0.74
N GLY A 172 -6.62 -7.02 -0.03
CA GLY A 172 -7.48 -7.03 1.15
C GLY A 172 -6.79 -6.64 2.47
N TRP A 173 -5.46 -6.48 2.51
CA TRP A 173 -4.71 -6.10 3.73
C TRP A 173 -5.33 -4.96 4.56
N PRO A 174 -5.73 -3.81 3.98
CA PRO A 174 -6.29 -2.70 4.77
C PRO A 174 -7.61 -3.10 5.47
N PHE A 175 -8.39 -4.02 4.89
CA PHE A 175 -9.63 -4.50 5.50
C PHE A 175 -9.36 -5.44 6.68
N PHE A 176 -8.33 -6.29 6.59
CA PHE A 176 -7.92 -7.15 7.71
C PHE A 176 -7.42 -6.33 8.91
N VAL A 177 -6.61 -5.30 8.66
CA VAL A 177 -6.13 -4.41 9.72
C VAL A 177 -7.30 -3.71 10.42
N ARG A 178 -8.26 -3.16 9.65
CA ARG A 178 -9.46 -2.49 10.20
C ARG A 178 -10.39 -3.47 10.91
N GLY A 179 -10.59 -4.66 10.34
CA GLY A 179 -11.40 -5.72 10.94
C GLY A 179 -10.82 -6.21 12.27
N TRP A 180 -9.51 -6.42 12.34
CA TRP A 180 -8.84 -6.81 13.58
C TRP A 180 -8.98 -5.76 14.67
N LYS A 181 -8.78 -4.48 14.33
CA LYS A 181 -9.01 -3.36 15.27
C LYS A 181 -10.46 -3.33 15.78
N SER A 182 -11.45 -3.54 14.91
CA SER A 182 -12.87 -3.58 15.27
C SER A 182 -13.24 -4.76 16.19
N ILE A 183 -12.59 -5.92 16.01
CA ILE A 183 -12.74 -7.06 16.93
C ILE A 183 -12.16 -6.72 18.30
N VAL A 184 -10.95 -6.15 18.35
CA VAL A 184 -10.28 -5.79 19.60
C VAL A 184 -11.04 -4.69 20.35
N SER A 185 -11.57 -3.69 19.63
CA SER A 185 -12.35 -2.59 20.23
C SER A 185 -13.80 -2.97 20.57
N ARG A 186 -14.23 -4.21 20.27
CA ARG A 186 -15.61 -4.72 20.44
C ARG A 186 -16.71 -3.95 19.69
N ASN A 187 -16.35 -3.08 18.75
CA ASN A 187 -17.30 -2.33 17.94
C ASN A 187 -17.40 -2.95 16.54
N LEU A 188 -18.32 -3.90 16.36
CA LEU A 188 -18.48 -4.66 15.12
C LEU A 188 -18.96 -3.77 13.96
N ASN A 189 -18.17 -3.74 12.88
CA ASN A 189 -18.44 -2.94 11.68
C ASN A 189 -18.46 -3.82 10.42
N MET A 190 -18.80 -3.21 9.26
CA MET A 190 -18.77 -3.85 7.94
C MET A 190 -17.42 -4.52 7.64
N PHE A 191 -16.30 -3.89 8.00
CA PHE A 191 -14.96 -4.45 7.78
C PHE A 191 -14.70 -5.75 8.52
N THR A 192 -15.32 -5.95 9.69
CA THR A 192 -15.20 -7.18 10.47
C THR A 192 -15.89 -8.34 9.78
N LEU A 193 -17.09 -8.10 9.24
CA LEU A 193 -17.80 -9.11 8.46
C LEU A 193 -17.04 -9.48 7.18
N ILE A 194 -16.49 -8.51 6.46
CA ILE A 194 -15.69 -8.75 5.25
C ILE A 194 -14.40 -9.52 5.57
N SER A 195 -13.69 -9.11 6.63
CA SER A 195 -12.43 -9.72 7.04
C SER A 195 -12.64 -11.17 7.48
N ILE A 196 -13.69 -11.44 8.27
CA ILE A 196 -14.02 -12.81 8.68
C ILE A 196 -14.47 -13.64 7.47
N GLY A 197 -15.36 -13.11 6.63
CA GLY A 197 -15.88 -13.84 5.47
C GLY A 197 -14.79 -14.23 4.48
N THR A 198 -13.97 -13.27 4.05
CA THR A 198 -12.88 -13.52 3.10
C THR A 198 -11.74 -14.33 3.72
N GLY A 199 -11.45 -14.13 5.01
CA GLY A 199 -10.45 -14.91 5.75
C GLY A 199 -10.85 -16.37 5.91
N VAL A 200 -12.08 -16.65 6.33
CA VAL A 200 -12.61 -18.02 6.46
C VAL A 200 -12.66 -18.71 5.10
N ALA A 201 -13.14 -18.03 4.06
CA ALA A 201 -13.16 -18.58 2.70
C ALA A 201 -11.74 -18.93 2.20
N LEU A 202 -10.74 -18.08 2.45
CA LEU A 202 -9.36 -18.35 2.07
C LEU A 202 -8.78 -19.55 2.85
N ILE A 203 -8.96 -19.59 4.17
CA ILE A 203 -8.44 -20.69 5.02
C ILE A 203 -9.10 -22.02 4.64
N TYR A 204 -10.43 -22.04 4.49
CA TYR A 204 -11.14 -23.23 4.05
C TYR A 204 -10.60 -23.74 2.71
N SER A 205 -10.48 -22.84 1.72
CA SER A 205 -10.04 -23.20 0.36
C SER A 205 -8.58 -23.66 0.36
N LEU A 206 -7.74 -23.09 1.22
CA LEU A 206 -6.35 -23.51 1.43
C LEU A 206 -6.29 -24.94 1.97
N VAL A 207 -7.08 -25.25 3.01
CA VAL A 207 -7.13 -26.60 3.60
C VAL A 207 -7.71 -27.61 2.62
N ALA A 208 -8.77 -27.25 1.89
CA ALA A 208 -9.37 -28.07 0.83
C ALA A 208 -8.37 -28.42 -0.29
N THR A 209 -7.47 -27.48 -0.63
CA THR A 209 -6.46 -27.67 -1.69
C THR A 209 -5.24 -28.45 -1.21
N LEU A 210 -4.73 -28.15 -0.01
CA LEU A 210 -3.50 -28.78 0.51
C LEU A 210 -3.74 -30.15 1.14
N MET A 211 -4.90 -30.33 1.78
CA MET A 211 -5.23 -31.53 2.56
C MET A 211 -6.66 -32.01 2.25
N PRO A 212 -6.96 -32.39 0.99
CA PRO A 212 -8.28 -32.92 0.64
C PRO A 212 -8.63 -34.21 1.40
N GLN A 213 -7.59 -34.90 1.91
CA GLN A 213 -7.72 -36.16 2.65
C GLN A 213 -8.40 -36.03 4.04
N ILE A 214 -8.56 -34.81 4.56
CA ILE A 214 -9.24 -34.57 5.85
C ILE A 214 -10.77 -34.55 5.67
N PHE A 215 -11.24 -34.25 4.46
CA PHE A 215 -12.68 -34.15 4.17
C PHE A 215 -13.29 -35.54 3.94
N PRO A 216 -14.52 -35.82 4.41
CA PRO A 216 -15.21 -37.07 4.09
C PRO A 216 -15.40 -37.27 2.59
N ASP A 217 -15.48 -38.52 2.13
CA ASP A 217 -15.63 -38.84 0.70
C ASP A 217 -16.87 -38.20 0.06
N ALA A 218 -17.91 -37.94 0.84
CA ALA A 218 -19.11 -37.24 0.39
C ALA A 218 -18.87 -35.79 -0.10
N PHE A 219 -17.78 -35.14 0.36
CA PHE A 219 -17.39 -33.78 -0.03
C PHE A 219 -16.30 -33.76 -1.12
N ARG A 220 -15.82 -34.94 -1.54
CA ARG A 220 -14.81 -35.06 -2.59
C ARG A 220 -15.48 -35.36 -3.92
N GLN A 221 -14.99 -34.73 -4.97
CA GLN A 221 -15.38 -35.01 -6.34
C GLN A 221 -14.78 -36.35 -6.79
N ALA A 222 -15.18 -36.84 -7.97
CA ALA A 222 -14.67 -38.10 -8.53
C ALA A 222 -13.13 -38.13 -8.70
N ASP A 223 -12.50 -36.97 -8.80
CA ASP A 223 -11.04 -36.74 -8.88
C ASP A 223 -10.37 -36.67 -7.48
N GLY A 224 -11.12 -36.77 -6.39
CA GLY A 224 -10.61 -36.60 -5.02
C GLY A 224 -10.36 -35.14 -4.62
N SER A 225 -10.66 -34.17 -5.50
CA SER A 225 -10.63 -32.74 -5.22
C SER A 225 -11.84 -32.31 -4.38
N VAL A 226 -11.67 -31.23 -3.61
CA VAL A 226 -12.74 -30.62 -2.80
C VAL A 226 -13.10 -29.28 -3.43
N ALA A 227 -14.38 -28.90 -3.39
CA ALA A 227 -14.83 -27.58 -3.86
C ALA A 227 -14.18 -26.47 -3.03
N VAL A 228 -13.71 -25.42 -3.71
CA VAL A 228 -13.02 -24.27 -3.13
C VAL A 228 -13.87 -23.00 -3.28
N TYR A 229 -13.49 -21.94 -2.56
CA TYR A 229 -14.19 -20.64 -2.55
C TYR A 229 -13.21 -19.48 -2.77
N PHE A 230 -12.15 -19.72 -3.55
CA PHE A 230 -11.14 -18.71 -3.86
C PHE A 230 -11.73 -17.57 -4.70
N GLU A 231 -12.64 -17.91 -5.61
CA GLU A 231 -13.40 -16.96 -6.42
C GLU A 231 -14.27 -16.05 -5.56
N ALA A 232 -15.00 -16.61 -4.60
CA ALA A 232 -15.86 -15.82 -3.71
C ALA A 232 -15.03 -14.84 -2.89
N ALA A 233 -13.92 -15.30 -2.29
CA ALA A 233 -13.03 -14.45 -1.50
C ALA A 233 -12.43 -13.31 -2.36
N ALA A 234 -11.92 -13.63 -3.55
CA ALA A 234 -11.31 -12.65 -4.45
C ALA A 234 -12.34 -11.61 -4.94
N VAL A 235 -13.52 -12.05 -5.37
CA VAL A 235 -14.59 -11.17 -5.86
C VAL A 235 -15.07 -10.23 -4.76
N ILE A 236 -15.28 -10.73 -3.54
CA ILE A 236 -15.69 -9.88 -2.41
C ILE A 236 -14.65 -8.77 -2.18
N VAL A 237 -13.36 -9.09 -2.15
CA VAL A 237 -12.30 -8.08 -1.95
C VAL A 237 -12.31 -7.03 -3.06
N VAL A 238 -12.44 -7.44 -4.33
CA VAL A 238 -12.48 -6.52 -5.48
C VAL A 238 -13.71 -5.63 -5.46
N LEU A 239 -14.90 -6.17 -5.15
CA LEU A 239 -16.13 -5.39 -5.07
C LEU A 239 -16.12 -4.39 -3.91
N VAL A 240 -15.51 -4.76 -2.78
CA VAL A 240 -15.33 -3.82 -1.65
C VAL A 240 -14.37 -2.70 -2.04
N LEU A 241 -13.24 -3.03 -2.69
CA LEU A 241 -12.31 -2.01 -3.21
C LEU A 241 -12.98 -1.08 -4.21
N LEU A 242 -13.82 -1.61 -5.10
CA LEU A 242 -14.61 -0.81 -6.02
C LEU A 242 -15.54 0.15 -5.28
N GLY A 243 -16.23 -0.32 -4.24
CA GLY A 243 -17.08 0.52 -3.39
C GLY A 243 -16.31 1.68 -2.77
N GLN A 244 -15.11 1.43 -2.24
CA GLN A 244 -14.24 2.48 -1.67
C GLN A 244 -13.77 3.50 -2.73
N VAL A 245 -13.44 3.03 -3.95
CA VAL A 245 -13.05 3.92 -5.06
C VAL A 245 -14.22 4.80 -5.50
N LEU A 246 -15.43 4.24 -5.59
CA LEU A 246 -16.63 4.99 -5.95
C LEU A 246 -17.03 6.01 -4.88
N ASP A 247 -16.95 5.64 -3.60
CA ASP A 247 -17.25 6.53 -2.47
C ASP A 247 -16.33 7.77 -2.48
N CYS A 248 -15.04 7.54 -2.69
CA CYS A 248 -14.05 8.60 -2.86
C CYS A 248 -14.31 9.50 -4.08
N LEU A 249 -14.71 8.92 -5.21
CA LEU A 249 -15.06 9.66 -6.43
C LEU A 249 -16.29 10.56 -6.22
N LEU A 250 -17.29 10.05 -5.51
CA LEU A 250 -18.51 10.79 -5.17
C LEU A 250 -18.22 11.94 -4.21
N TYR A 251 -17.32 11.76 -3.24
CA TYR A 251 -16.96 12.81 -2.27
C TYR A 251 -16.08 13.93 -2.87
N THR A 252 -15.39 13.63 -3.98
CA THR A 252 -14.50 14.58 -4.68
C THR A 252 -15.25 15.43 -5.72
N SER A 253 -16.47 15.05 -6.12
CA SER A 253 -17.28 15.72 -7.16
C SER A 253 -18.30 16.69 -6.57
#